data_AF-E4TWX8-F1
#
_entry.id   AF-E4TWX8-F1
#
_cell.length_a   1.000
_cell.length_b   1.000
_cell.length_c   1.000
_cell.angle_alpha   90.00
_cell.angle_beta   90.00
_cell.angle_gamma   90.00
#
_symmetry.space_group_name_H-M   'P 1'
#
loop_
_entity.id
_entity.type
_entity.pdbx_description
1 polymer ?
#
loop_
_entity_poly.entity_id
_entity_poly.type
_entity_poly.pdbx_seq_one_letter_code
_entity_poly.pdbx_strand_id
1 'polypeptide(L)'
;MATHIDIEKTNSFIKYNAAIRKCFFYPLLLLISIFFISCSSSKFSPTLPTNGDSVSDSNRIYPVIVPMLNTNSDVLRESSFPEPEHNLPTPKAVNLTPFSTYNDEWVNNKPDGASFSNAYTRLLIFSALPADGENNNNTNILPYVGRPWLVRALIGKDFSVNLTANVTVGAFESTIPLATIGHQSNSDGEKWNRVIHHSKSNFPLFLVKTDGSASVPVIKLSVNGTKSYTSRGAAAALQIALGIARTTGEAPSVITQLSEQSTKDKARAIDDAISKLFSSGITEEHWTDRDLRTWSINNNQPRGVVVNFRIPSDEDDWNSTLLDVGNWTITFDYPRPSIFSDWRICSTNTLPRCTINRSSAEKNITKEIDAGQVLNYKLINGNQELDTIRAFLSQQDWYISAQVGLVSKDKKIVQETAANMCRRITNEITGLGLNGFDASIVLWSVVNGMPLPTDIDFKKIKECNTSLSFIDKNRQ
;
A
#
# COMPACT_ATOMS: atom_id res chain seq x y z
N MET A 1 -27.28 -19.28 -49.94
CA MET A 1 -26.06 -19.96 -49.46
C MET A 1 -25.91 -19.59 -48.00
N ALA A 2 -26.44 -20.44 -47.14
CA ALA A 2 -26.47 -20.27 -45.68
C ALA A 2 -25.98 -21.59 -45.10
N THR A 3 -24.96 -21.54 -44.24
CA THR A 3 -24.45 -22.71 -43.52
C THR A 3 -24.72 -22.53 -42.04
N HIS A 4 -25.75 -23.25 -41.63
CA HIS A 4 -26.08 -23.72 -40.29
C HIS A 4 -25.16 -24.91 -39.96
N ILE A 5 -24.46 -24.95 -38.82
CA ILE A 5 -24.05 -26.20 -38.17
C ILE A 5 -24.12 -26.06 -36.64
N ASP A 6 -24.70 -27.09 -36.05
CA ASP A 6 -25.22 -27.25 -34.70
C ASP A 6 -24.21 -27.47 -33.56
N ILE A 7 -24.77 -27.25 -32.37
CA ILE A 7 -24.31 -27.59 -31.02
C ILE A 7 -24.50 -29.09 -30.78
N GLU A 8 -23.48 -29.79 -30.26
CA GLU A 8 -23.68 -31.11 -29.67
C GLU A 8 -23.09 -31.22 -28.25
N LYS A 9 -23.90 -31.82 -27.38
CA LYS A 9 -23.71 -32.02 -25.94
C LYS A 9 -22.88 -33.28 -25.69
N THR A 10 -22.05 -33.27 -24.64
CA THR A 10 -21.65 -34.49 -23.94
C THR A 10 -21.67 -34.27 -22.43
N ASN A 11 -22.60 -34.96 -21.76
CA ASN A 11 -22.71 -35.11 -20.33
C ASN A 11 -23.06 -36.59 -20.07
N SER A 12 -22.22 -37.34 -19.34
CA SER A 12 -22.58 -38.47 -18.46
C SER A 12 -21.31 -39.21 -17.99
N PHE A 13 -21.00 -39.12 -16.69
CA PHE A 13 -21.17 -40.18 -15.67
C PHE A 13 -20.10 -41.28 -15.66
N ILE A 14 -19.29 -41.35 -14.59
CA ILE A 14 -19.12 -42.55 -13.75
C ILE A 14 -18.93 -42.12 -12.27
N LYS A 15 -19.76 -42.71 -11.40
CA LYS A 15 -19.77 -42.68 -9.92
C LYS A 15 -18.83 -43.75 -9.35
N TYR A 16 -18.12 -43.47 -8.25
CA TYR A 16 -17.58 -44.43 -7.26
C TYR A 16 -17.18 -43.58 -6.02
N ASN A 17 -17.39 -43.91 -4.74
CA ASN A 17 -18.02 -45.02 -4.05
C ASN A 17 -18.28 -44.56 -2.59
N ALA A 18 -19.36 -45.00 -1.96
CA ALA A 18 -19.63 -44.74 -0.54
C ALA A 18 -19.88 -46.04 0.22
N ALA A 19 -19.27 -46.11 1.41
CA ALA A 19 -19.61 -46.92 2.58
C ALA A 19 -19.46 -48.45 2.53
N ILE A 20 -18.84 -49.01 3.58
CA ILE A 20 -19.38 -50.06 4.49
C ILE A 20 -18.27 -50.56 5.45
N ARG A 21 -18.37 -50.25 6.75
CA ARG A 21 -18.47 -51.21 7.89
C ARG A 21 -18.31 -50.53 9.26
N LYS A 22 -19.36 -50.65 10.07
CA LYS A 22 -19.36 -50.61 11.55
C LYS A 22 -19.46 -52.05 12.07
N CYS A 23 -18.78 -52.37 13.19
CA CYS A 23 -19.17 -53.25 14.32
C CYS A 23 -17.97 -53.29 15.30
N PHE A 24 -18.03 -52.66 16.49
CA PHE A 24 -18.51 -53.18 17.80
C PHE A 24 -17.51 -54.10 18.56
N PHE A 25 -16.85 -53.60 19.62
CA PHE A 25 -16.92 -54.03 21.04
C PHE A 25 -15.86 -53.29 21.93
N TYR A 26 -16.26 -52.97 23.16
CA TYR A 26 -15.66 -52.12 24.24
C TYR A 26 -14.74 -52.94 25.22
N PRO A 27 -14.33 -52.47 26.44
CA PRO A 27 -13.41 -51.41 26.91
C PRO A 27 -12.13 -51.95 27.63
N LEU A 28 -11.14 -51.09 27.95
CA LEU A 28 -10.40 -51.20 29.22
C LEU A 28 -9.80 -49.85 29.70
N LEU A 29 -10.30 -49.41 30.86
CA LEU A 29 -9.71 -48.58 31.94
C LEU A 29 -8.23 -48.12 31.82
N LEU A 30 -7.93 -46.83 32.10
CA LEU A 30 -7.43 -46.34 33.41
C LEU A 30 -7.22 -44.80 33.45
N LEU A 31 -7.75 -44.17 34.52
CA LEU A 31 -7.34 -42.99 35.32
C LEU A 31 -6.27 -42.01 34.72
N ILE A 32 -6.46 -40.68 34.77
CA ILE A 32 -6.33 -39.83 35.97
C ILE A 32 -7.13 -38.52 35.79
N SER A 33 -7.94 -38.20 36.79
CA SER A 33 -8.52 -36.88 37.04
C SER A 33 -7.70 -36.15 38.10
N ILE A 34 -7.34 -34.88 37.89
CA ILE A 34 -7.14 -33.91 38.99
C ILE A 34 -7.88 -32.61 38.62
N PHE A 35 -8.65 -32.18 39.61
CA PHE A 35 -9.60 -31.07 39.68
C PHE A 35 -8.92 -29.73 40.01
N PHE A 36 -9.75 -28.67 40.05
CA PHE A 36 -9.58 -27.33 40.67
C PHE A 36 -8.97 -26.23 39.77
N ILE A 37 -9.45 -24.97 39.68
CA ILE A 37 -10.43 -24.15 40.42
C ILE A 37 -10.98 -23.05 39.48
N SER A 38 -12.27 -22.77 39.64
CA SER A 38 -12.99 -21.57 39.18
C SER A 38 -12.53 -20.32 39.92
N CYS A 39 -12.31 -19.19 39.24
CA CYS A 39 -12.52 -17.90 39.90
C CYS A 39 -12.90 -16.78 38.92
N SER A 40 -13.78 -15.93 39.45
CA SER A 40 -14.63 -14.95 38.81
C SER A 40 -13.96 -13.57 38.71
N SER A 41 -14.44 -12.80 37.72
CA SER A 41 -14.57 -11.34 37.64
C SER A 41 -13.65 -10.42 38.46
N SER A 42 -13.07 -9.43 37.78
CA SER A 42 -13.13 -8.05 38.27
C SER A 42 -13.15 -7.04 37.12
N LYS A 43 -14.17 -6.18 37.17
CA LYS A 43 -14.28 -4.93 36.42
C LYS A 43 -13.23 -3.97 36.98
N PHE A 44 -12.55 -3.24 36.10
CA PHE A 44 -11.82 -2.03 36.49
C PHE A 44 -12.23 -0.88 35.57
N SER A 45 -12.86 0.11 36.19
CA SER A 45 -13.20 1.41 35.63
C SER A 45 -12.37 2.43 36.40
N PRO A 46 -11.72 3.41 35.76
CA PRO A 46 -11.37 4.64 36.44
C PRO A 46 -12.15 5.80 35.82
N THR A 47 -13.03 6.35 36.66
CA THR A 47 -13.61 7.68 36.57
C THR A 47 -12.54 8.78 36.59
N LEU A 48 -12.81 9.84 35.81
CA LEU A 48 -12.19 11.15 35.83
C LEU A 48 -12.07 11.77 37.24
N PRO A 49 -11.19 12.77 37.38
CA PRO A 49 -11.53 13.99 38.09
C PRO A 49 -11.66 15.17 37.13
N THR A 50 -12.75 15.92 37.34
CA THR A 50 -13.07 17.24 36.80
C THR A 50 -12.52 18.37 37.67
N ASN A 51 -12.42 19.55 37.04
CA ASN A 51 -12.46 20.93 37.55
C ASN A 51 -11.14 21.71 37.66
N GLY A 52 -11.17 22.92 37.10
CA GLY A 52 -10.24 23.99 37.39
C GLY A 52 -10.23 25.07 36.30
N ASP A 53 -11.05 26.11 36.47
CA ASP A 53 -11.34 27.18 35.52
C ASP A 53 -10.18 28.13 35.18
N SER A 54 -10.30 28.72 33.97
CA SER A 54 -10.01 30.11 33.57
C SER A 54 -8.65 30.74 33.87
N VAL A 55 -8.03 31.35 32.85
CA VAL A 55 -7.73 32.80 32.77
C VAL A 55 -7.22 33.13 31.37
N SER A 56 -7.70 34.24 30.84
CA SER A 56 -7.33 34.85 29.56
C SER A 56 -5.97 35.55 29.63
N ASP A 57 -5.43 35.82 28.44
CA ASP A 57 -4.70 37.05 28.07
C ASP A 57 -3.36 36.84 27.33
N SER A 58 -3.44 37.21 26.06
CA SER A 58 -2.57 38.17 25.38
C SER A 58 -1.16 37.74 24.95
N ASN A 59 -1.01 37.73 23.63
CA ASN A 59 0.02 38.45 22.86
C ASN A 59 1.37 38.73 23.53
N ARG A 60 2.44 38.10 23.03
CA ARG A 60 3.67 38.82 22.72
C ARG A 60 4.54 38.07 21.71
N ILE A 61 4.58 38.65 20.51
CA ILE A 61 5.58 38.41 19.48
C ILE A 61 6.84 39.16 19.92
N TYR A 62 7.97 38.46 20.03
CA TYR A 62 9.29 39.07 20.17
C TYR A 62 10.06 38.91 18.86
N PRO A 63 10.55 39.98 18.22
CA PRO A 63 11.55 39.89 17.18
C PRO A 63 12.95 39.77 17.82
N VAL A 64 13.72 38.77 17.37
CA VAL A 64 15.15 38.64 17.70
C VAL A 64 15.93 39.61 16.81
N ILE A 65 16.51 40.63 17.45
CA ILE A 65 17.46 41.57 16.86
C ILE A 65 18.85 40.94 16.96
N VAL A 66 19.54 40.78 15.82
CA VAL A 66 20.96 40.39 15.75
C VAL A 66 21.80 41.67 15.68
N PRO A 67 22.77 41.90 16.58
CA PRO A 67 23.66 43.05 16.47
C PRO A 67 24.80 42.75 15.49
N MET A 68 24.99 43.65 14.53
CA MET A 68 26.27 43.82 13.83
C MET A 68 27.31 44.37 14.80
N LEU A 69 28.46 43.70 14.89
CA LEU A 69 29.68 44.28 15.46
C LEU A 69 30.78 44.22 14.41
N ASN A 70 31.17 45.41 13.98
CA ASN A 70 32.32 45.73 13.16
C ASN A 70 33.34 46.39 14.10
N THR A 71 34.55 45.83 14.22
CA THR A 71 35.74 46.58 14.66
C THR A 71 37.00 45.95 14.07
N ASN A 72 37.71 46.78 13.33
CA ASN A 72 39.08 46.60 12.85
C ASN A 72 40.08 46.36 13.99
N SER A 73 41.12 45.57 13.72
CA SER A 73 42.49 45.90 14.12
C SER A 73 43.52 45.04 13.37
N ASP A 74 44.28 45.72 12.52
CA ASP A 74 45.62 45.33 12.10
C ASP A 74 46.54 45.24 13.33
N VAL A 75 47.36 44.20 13.45
CA VAL A 75 48.79 44.28 13.83
C VAL A 75 49.51 42.99 13.38
N LEU A 76 50.58 43.21 12.62
CA LEU A 76 51.57 42.26 12.11
C LEU A 76 52.26 41.41 13.21
N ARG A 77 52.43 40.11 12.97
CA ARG A 77 53.68 39.42 13.31
C ARG A 77 53.88 38.15 12.47
N GLU A 78 54.83 38.25 11.56
CA GLU A 78 55.42 37.18 10.78
C GLU A 78 56.20 36.26 11.75
N SER A 79 55.71 35.05 11.97
CA SER A 79 56.48 33.97 12.60
C SER A 79 56.46 32.77 11.65
N SER A 80 57.57 32.58 10.95
CA SER A 80 57.84 31.42 10.11
C SER A 80 57.98 30.17 10.97
N PHE A 81 56.87 29.45 11.14
CA PHE A 81 56.92 28.06 11.56
C PHE A 81 57.29 27.19 10.35
N PRO A 82 58.21 26.22 10.51
CA PRO A 82 58.49 25.26 9.44
C PRO A 82 57.23 24.44 9.16
N GLU A 83 56.72 24.52 7.93
CA GLU A 83 55.64 23.65 7.45
C GLU A 83 56.09 22.19 7.60
N PRO A 84 55.43 21.37 8.42
CA PRO A 84 55.61 19.94 8.32
C PRO A 84 55.01 19.53 6.97
N GLU A 85 55.84 18.98 6.08
CA GLU A 85 55.41 18.23 4.88
C GLU A 85 54.61 17.00 5.33
N HIS A 86 53.39 17.23 5.79
CA HIS A 86 52.39 16.20 5.88
C HIS A 86 51.91 15.95 4.45
N ASN A 87 52.54 14.96 3.82
CA ASN A 87 51.93 14.19 2.74
C ASN A 87 50.66 13.52 3.29
N LEU A 88 49.62 14.31 3.55
CA LEU A 88 48.29 13.80 3.78
C LEU A 88 47.93 13.06 2.50
N PRO A 89 47.62 11.75 2.57
CA PRO A 89 47.18 11.02 1.40
C PRO A 89 46.02 11.82 0.80
N THR A 90 46.19 12.26 -0.45
CA THR A 90 45.14 12.95 -1.18
C THR A 90 43.88 12.10 -1.04
N PRO A 91 42.74 12.68 -0.60
CA PRO A 91 41.53 11.93 -0.39
C PRO A 91 41.20 11.21 -1.70
N LYS A 92 41.44 9.89 -1.73
CA LYS A 92 41.04 9.07 -2.86
C LYS A 92 39.53 9.16 -2.90
N ALA A 93 38.99 9.71 -3.99
CA ALA A 93 37.57 9.69 -4.23
C ALA A 93 37.10 8.24 -4.07
N VAL A 94 36.18 8.00 -3.14
CA VAL A 94 35.58 6.68 -2.97
C VAL A 94 34.72 6.47 -4.20
N ASN A 95 35.17 5.61 -5.12
CA ASN A 95 34.39 5.22 -6.28
C ASN A 95 33.27 4.29 -5.82
N LEU A 96 32.19 4.86 -5.31
CA LEU A 96 30.98 4.13 -4.95
C LEU A 96 30.25 3.80 -6.25
N THR A 97 30.52 2.62 -6.82
CA THR A 97 29.67 2.08 -7.89
C THR A 97 28.38 1.62 -7.23
N PRO A 98 27.22 2.20 -7.57
CA PRO A 98 25.98 1.91 -6.87
C PRO A 98 25.53 0.47 -7.15
N PHE A 99 24.98 -0.19 -6.13
CA PHE A 99 24.36 -1.51 -6.25
C PHE A 99 22.98 -1.46 -6.89
N SER A 100 22.39 -0.27 -6.98
CA SER A 100 21.18 -0.07 -7.76
C SER A 100 21.33 1.07 -8.76
N THR A 101 20.86 0.85 -9.98
CA THR A 101 20.68 1.93 -10.96
C THR A 101 19.21 2.20 -11.16
N TYR A 102 18.91 3.47 -11.38
CA TYR A 102 17.56 4.01 -11.41
C TYR A 102 17.33 4.64 -12.78
N ASN A 103 16.29 4.20 -13.49
CA ASN A 103 15.83 4.84 -14.72
C ASN A 103 14.36 5.25 -14.56
N ASP A 104 14.10 6.52 -14.88
CA ASP A 104 12.79 7.13 -14.77
C ASP A 104 12.23 7.38 -16.16
N GLU A 105 11.40 6.48 -16.68
CA GLU A 105 10.90 6.54 -18.07
C GLU A 105 9.78 7.57 -18.29
N TRP A 106 9.76 8.62 -17.46
CA TRP A 106 8.74 9.66 -17.47
C TRP A 106 8.96 10.61 -18.63
N VAL A 107 7.87 10.92 -19.34
CA VAL A 107 7.87 11.90 -20.42
C VAL A 107 6.96 13.04 -19.99
N ASN A 108 7.45 14.28 -20.15
CA ASN A 108 6.72 15.50 -19.79
C ASN A 108 5.29 15.53 -20.34
N ASN A 109 4.39 16.07 -19.53
CA ASN A 109 2.94 15.95 -19.70
C ASN A 109 2.39 16.82 -20.84
N LYS A 110 1.38 16.27 -21.52
CA LYS A 110 0.45 17.04 -22.37
C LYS A 110 -0.55 17.80 -21.48
N PRO A 111 -1.23 18.84 -21.99
CA PRO A 111 -2.26 19.61 -21.28
C PRO A 111 -3.42 18.76 -20.73
N ASP A 112 -3.63 17.54 -21.25
CA ASP A 112 -4.68 16.61 -20.84
C ASP A 112 -4.35 15.81 -19.55
N GLY A 113 -3.24 16.14 -18.88
CA GLY A 113 -2.67 15.47 -17.70
C GLY A 113 -3.51 15.58 -16.43
N ALA A 114 -4.74 15.04 -16.42
CA ALA A 114 -5.62 14.94 -15.27
C ALA A 114 -6.31 13.56 -15.18
N SER A 115 -5.80 12.55 -15.89
CA SER A 115 -6.45 11.22 -15.95
C SER A 115 -6.51 10.52 -14.60
N PHE A 116 -5.51 10.74 -13.73
CA PHE A 116 -5.47 10.19 -12.37
C PHE A 116 -6.16 11.10 -11.34
N SER A 117 -6.33 12.39 -11.63
CA SER A 117 -6.91 13.34 -10.68
C SER A 117 -8.32 12.91 -10.29
N ASN A 118 -8.60 12.83 -8.98
CA ASN A 118 -9.86 12.35 -8.41
C ASN A 118 -10.23 10.91 -8.82
N ALA A 119 -9.25 10.06 -9.08
CA ALA A 119 -9.45 8.66 -9.46
C ALA A 119 -8.61 7.73 -8.58
N TYR A 120 -9.02 6.48 -8.49
CA TYR A 120 -8.34 5.44 -7.75
C TYR A 120 -7.28 4.78 -8.60
N THR A 121 -6.11 4.54 -8.02
CA THR A 121 -5.09 3.67 -8.59
C THR A 121 -4.48 2.82 -7.49
N ARG A 122 -3.60 1.89 -7.85
CA ARG A 122 -2.85 1.07 -6.90
C ARG A 122 -1.44 0.91 -7.40
N LEU A 123 -0.53 0.67 -6.46
CA LEU A 123 0.84 0.29 -6.77
C LEU A 123 0.85 -1.06 -7.50
N LEU A 124 1.73 -1.19 -8.49
CA LEU A 124 2.04 -2.43 -9.18
C LEU A 124 3.56 -2.57 -9.27
N ILE A 125 4.06 -3.75 -8.92
CA ILE A 125 5.48 -4.05 -9.01
C ILE A 125 5.65 -5.31 -9.84
N PHE A 126 6.47 -5.21 -10.87
CA PHE A 126 6.81 -6.30 -11.78
C PHE A 126 8.31 -6.47 -11.85
N SER A 127 8.78 -7.69 -11.95
CA SER A 127 10.16 -8.01 -12.26
C SER A 127 10.28 -8.38 -13.74
N ALA A 128 11.36 -7.94 -14.38
CA ALA A 128 11.71 -8.38 -15.73
C ALA A 128 12.44 -9.75 -15.73
N LEU A 129 12.55 -10.40 -14.57
CA LEU A 129 13.21 -11.70 -14.46
C LEU A 129 12.33 -12.81 -15.06
N PRO A 130 12.91 -13.67 -15.93
CA PRO A 130 12.19 -14.81 -16.48
C PRO A 130 11.78 -15.76 -15.33
N ALA A 131 10.51 -16.20 -15.36
CA ALA A 131 9.96 -17.06 -14.31
C ALA A 131 10.44 -18.51 -14.39
N ASP A 132 10.90 -18.94 -15.56
CA ASP A 132 11.40 -20.29 -15.87
C ASP A 132 12.91 -20.45 -15.63
N GLY A 133 13.61 -19.37 -15.27
CA GLY A 133 15.05 -19.40 -15.07
C GLY A 133 15.84 -19.66 -16.35
N GLU A 134 15.23 -19.45 -17.52
CA GLU A 134 15.91 -19.61 -18.80
C GLU A 134 17.04 -18.56 -18.90
N ASN A 135 18.24 -19.02 -19.24
CA ASN A 135 19.44 -18.19 -19.36
C ASN A 135 19.29 -17.23 -20.53
N ASN A 136 18.61 -16.11 -20.30
CA ASN A 136 18.78 -14.94 -21.16
C ASN A 136 20.24 -14.50 -21.03
N ASN A 137 20.91 -14.20 -22.15
CA ASN A 137 22.35 -13.86 -22.23
C ASN A 137 22.83 -12.71 -21.31
N ASN A 138 21.92 -12.06 -20.56
CA ASN A 138 22.19 -10.93 -19.68
C ASN A 138 22.00 -11.24 -18.18
N THR A 139 21.60 -12.46 -17.77
CA THR A 139 21.51 -12.83 -16.35
C THR A 139 22.70 -13.68 -15.94
N ASN A 140 23.62 -13.10 -15.16
CA ASN A 140 24.74 -13.83 -14.60
C ASN A 140 24.25 -14.75 -13.48
N ILE A 141 24.48 -16.06 -13.63
CA ILE A 141 24.17 -17.03 -12.57
C ILE A 141 25.07 -16.74 -11.39
N LEU A 142 24.48 -16.33 -10.27
CA LEU A 142 25.18 -16.19 -9.01
C LEU A 142 25.65 -17.56 -8.51
N PRO A 143 26.97 -17.84 -8.50
CA PRO A 143 27.46 -19.19 -8.23
C PRO A 143 27.30 -19.55 -6.75
N TYR A 144 26.96 -20.80 -6.47
CA TYR A 144 26.92 -21.36 -5.11
C TYR A 144 28.31 -21.93 -4.77
N VAL A 145 29.25 -21.05 -4.44
CA VAL A 145 30.61 -21.46 -4.08
C VAL A 145 30.69 -21.70 -2.58
N GLY A 146 30.91 -22.95 -2.19
CA GLY A 146 31.07 -23.33 -0.79
C GLY A 146 32.48 -23.08 -0.25
N ARG A 147 32.57 -22.79 1.04
CA ARG A 147 33.82 -22.60 1.79
C ARG A 147 34.33 -23.93 2.35
N PRO A 148 35.66 -24.15 2.39
CA PRO A 148 36.23 -25.34 3.01
C PRO A 148 35.80 -25.51 4.47
N TRP A 149 35.45 -26.73 4.88
CA TRP A 149 34.87 -27.01 6.20
C TRP A 149 35.74 -26.54 7.38
N LEU A 150 37.07 -26.60 7.25
CA LEU A 150 38.01 -26.11 8.27
C LEU A 150 37.87 -24.61 8.52
N VAL A 151 37.72 -23.84 7.44
CA VAL A 151 37.55 -22.38 7.53
C VAL A 151 36.18 -22.06 8.15
N ARG A 152 35.15 -22.84 7.80
CA ARG A 152 33.79 -22.69 8.36
C ARG A 152 33.72 -23.00 9.85
N ALA A 153 34.48 -23.98 10.32
CA ALA A 153 34.56 -24.35 11.73
C ALA A 153 35.23 -23.27 12.59
N LEU A 154 36.19 -22.52 12.02
CA LEU A 154 36.92 -21.48 12.73
C LEU A 154 36.28 -20.09 12.62
N ILE A 155 35.73 -19.74 11.44
CA ILE A 155 35.20 -18.41 11.15
C ILE A 155 33.86 -18.52 10.42
N GLY A 156 32.78 -18.29 11.18
CA GLY A 156 31.45 -18.09 10.63
C GLY A 156 31.37 -16.80 9.83
N LYS A 157 30.78 -16.86 8.63
CA LYS A 157 30.52 -15.72 7.74
C LYS A 157 29.04 -15.64 7.45
N ASP A 158 28.48 -14.45 7.57
CA ASP A 158 27.11 -14.13 7.18
C ASP A 158 27.15 -12.91 6.24
N PHE A 159 26.65 -13.10 5.03
CA PHE A 159 26.46 -12.06 4.03
C PHE A 159 24.97 -11.94 3.74
N SER A 160 24.44 -10.72 3.70
CA SER A 160 23.05 -10.49 3.32
C SER A 160 22.95 -9.18 2.56
N VAL A 161 22.19 -9.16 1.48
CA VAL A 161 21.81 -7.93 0.77
C VAL A 161 20.31 -7.97 0.53
N ASN A 162 19.66 -6.84 0.81
CA ASN A 162 18.24 -6.68 0.66
C ASN A 162 17.93 -5.40 -0.12
N LEU A 163 17.18 -5.55 -1.19
CA LEU A 163 16.59 -4.45 -1.94
C LEU A 163 15.12 -4.30 -1.53
N THR A 164 14.75 -3.11 -1.10
CA THR A 164 13.39 -2.76 -0.67
C THR A 164 12.90 -1.51 -1.37
N ALA A 165 11.61 -1.50 -1.69
CA ALA A 165 10.90 -0.29 -2.09
C ALA A 165 9.93 0.10 -0.97
N ASN A 166 10.17 1.25 -0.34
CA ASN A 166 9.20 1.93 0.49
C ASN A 166 8.45 2.93 -0.39
N VAL A 167 7.13 2.79 -0.46
CA VAL A 167 6.26 3.66 -1.26
C VAL A 167 5.28 4.35 -0.33
N THR A 168 5.29 5.68 -0.35
CA THR A 168 4.38 6.52 0.44
C THR A 168 3.55 7.40 -0.49
N VAL A 169 2.22 7.36 -0.37
CA VAL A 169 1.29 8.23 -1.12
C VAL A 169 0.13 8.67 -0.22
N GLY A 170 0.23 9.87 0.35
CA GLY A 170 -0.77 10.38 1.30
C GLY A 170 -0.93 9.42 2.50
N ALA A 171 -2.08 8.76 2.60
CA ALA A 171 -2.40 7.77 3.62
C ALA A 171 -1.80 6.37 3.34
N PHE A 172 -1.41 6.09 2.09
CA PHE A 172 -0.79 4.83 1.72
C PHE A 172 0.68 4.83 2.14
N GLU A 173 1.11 3.78 2.83
CA GLU A 173 2.52 3.53 3.10
C GLU A 173 2.77 2.03 3.00
N SER A 174 3.77 1.61 2.24
CA SER A 174 4.09 0.19 2.10
C SER A 174 5.57 -0.02 1.85
N THR A 175 6.19 -0.84 2.70
CA THR A 175 7.54 -1.37 2.47
C THR A 175 7.46 -2.74 1.84
N ILE A 176 8.12 -2.89 0.70
CA ILE A 176 8.07 -4.11 -0.11
C ILE A 176 9.50 -4.60 -0.32
N PRO A 177 9.86 -5.80 0.20
CA PRO A 177 11.10 -6.44 -0.22
C PRO A 177 10.96 -6.84 -1.69
N LEU A 178 11.94 -6.45 -2.50
CA LEU A 178 12.01 -6.80 -3.93
C LEU A 178 12.92 -8.01 -4.14
N ALA A 179 14.08 -7.98 -3.50
CA ALA A 179 15.03 -9.08 -3.49
C ALA A 179 15.75 -9.15 -2.15
N THR A 180 15.90 -10.35 -1.63
CA THR A 180 16.78 -10.63 -0.50
C THR A 180 17.69 -11.79 -0.84
N ILE A 181 18.99 -11.56 -0.76
CA ILE A 181 20.04 -12.56 -0.99
C ILE A 181 20.81 -12.69 0.31
N GLY A 182 20.93 -13.90 0.84
CA GLY A 182 21.68 -14.21 2.03
C GLY A 182 22.54 -15.44 1.82
N HIS A 183 23.73 -15.41 2.40
CA HIS A 183 24.64 -16.54 2.50
C HIS A 183 25.18 -16.61 3.93
N GLN A 184 24.90 -17.73 4.59
CA GLN A 184 25.43 -18.07 5.89
C GLN A 184 26.35 -19.28 5.75
N SER A 185 27.57 -19.17 6.26
CA SER A 185 28.57 -20.22 6.26
C SER A 185 29.20 -20.31 7.65
N ASN A 186 28.89 -21.36 8.41
CA ASN A 186 29.43 -21.58 9.76
C ASN A 186 29.71 -23.07 10.03
N SER A 187 30.01 -23.42 11.29
CA SER A 187 30.24 -24.81 11.72
C SER A 187 29.08 -25.75 11.41
N ASP A 188 27.86 -25.22 11.33
CA ASP A 188 26.63 -25.97 11.17
C ASP A 188 26.27 -26.20 9.69
N GLY A 189 27.07 -25.67 8.77
CA GLY A 189 26.89 -25.85 7.32
C GLY A 189 26.96 -24.56 6.52
N GLU A 190 26.49 -24.65 5.28
CA GLU A 190 26.27 -23.50 4.41
C GLU A 190 24.81 -23.43 4.01
N LYS A 191 24.27 -22.23 4.04
CA LYS A 191 22.88 -21.95 3.73
C LYS A 191 22.84 -20.71 2.85
N TRP A 192 22.22 -20.84 1.70
CA TRP A 192 21.89 -19.72 0.83
C TRP A 192 20.39 -19.49 0.90
N ASN A 193 20.00 -18.23 1.05
CA ASN A 193 18.61 -17.81 0.97
C ASN A 193 18.47 -16.80 -0.15
N ARG A 194 17.61 -17.06 -1.11
CA ARG A 194 17.28 -16.11 -2.19
C ARG A 194 15.77 -15.98 -2.23
N VAL A 195 15.27 -14.80 -1.92
CA VAL A 195 13.85 -14.47 -2.00
C VAL A 195 13.73 -13.35 -3.03
N ILE A 196 13.13 -13.67 -4.17
CA ILE A 196 12.93 -12.72 -5.26
C ILE A 196 11.41 -12.58 -5.45
N HIS A 197 10.92 -11.35 -5.40
CA HIS A 197 9.52 -11.05 -5.66
C HIS A 197 9.34 -10.70 -7.14
N HIS A 198 8.82 -11.64 -7.92
CA HIS A 198 8.61 -11.47 -9.37
C HIS A 198 7.46 -10.52 -9.69
N SER A 199 6.37 -10.58 -8.95
CA SER A 199 5.25 -9.67 -9.16
C SER A 199 4.49 -9.47 -7.86
N LYS A 200 4.12 -8.22 -7.58
CA LYS A 200 3.22 -7.87 -6.48
C LYS A 200 2.21 -6.85 -7.00
N SER A 201 0.95 -7.28 -7.10
CA SER A 201 -0.16 -6.48 -7.65
C SER A 201 -1.34 -6.35 -6.69
N ASN A 202 -1.32 -7.07 -5.57
CA ASN A 202 -2.41 -7.09 -4.58
C ASN A 202 -2.30 -5.93 -3.58
N PHE A 203 -1.89 -4.76 -4.06
CA PHE A 203 -1.89 -3.54 -3.27
C PHE A 203 -3.30 -2.94 -3.22
N PRO A 204 -3.66 -2.30 -2.10
CA PRO A 204 -4.93 -1.60 -1.96
C PRO A 204 -5.00 -0.44 -2.98
N LEU A 205 -6.22 -0.12 -3.43
CA LEU A 205 -6.47 1.10 -4.18
C LEU A 205 -6.34 2.32 -3.27
N PHE A 206 -5.79 3.42 -3.76
CA PHE A 206 -5.78 4.71 -3.06
C PHE A 206 -6.29 5.81 -4.00
N LEU A 207 -6.93 6.83 -3.42
CA LEU A 207 -7.47 7.96 -4.16
C LEU A 207 -6.39 9.01 -4.42
N VAL A 208 -6.17 9.37 -5.68
CA VAL A 208 -5.36 10.51 -6.07
C VAL A 208 -6.20 11.78 -5.92
N LYS A 209 -5.96 12.54 -4.85
CA LYS A 209 -6.76 13.73 -4.54
C LYS A 209 -6.40 14.92 -5.44
N THR A 210 -7.41 15.72 -5.78
CA THR A 210 -7.25 16.93 -6.60
C THR A 210 -6.43 18.01 -5.91
N ASP A 211 -6.56 18.11 -4.58
CA ASP A 211 -5.87 19.08 -3.73
C ASP A 211 -4.35 18.84 -3.62
N GLY A 212 -3.86 17.68 -4.04
CA GLY A 212 -2.46 17.29 -4.00
C GLY A 212 -2.02 16.57 -2.71
N SER A 213 -2.87 16.52 -1.69
CA SER A 213 -2.53 15.92 -0.38
C SER A 213 -2.26 14.41 -0.44
N ALA A 214 -2.73 13.74 -1.48
CA ALA A 214 -2.50 12.32 -1.73
C ALA A 214 -2.23 12.05 -3.23
N SER A 215 -1.40 12.87 -3.87
CA SER A 215 -1.09 12.71 -5.29
C SER A 215 0.38 12.54 -5.63
N VAL A 216 1.29 12.82 -4.70
CA VAL A 216 2.73 12.71 -4.94
C VAL A 216 3.25 11.44 -4.25
N PRO A 217 3.36 10.31 -4.97
CA PRO A 217 4.11 9.17 -4.51
C PRO A 217 5.57 9.52 -4.29
N VAL A 218 6.04 9.18 -3.10
CA VAL A 218 7.45 9.10 -2.78
C VAL A 218 7.82 7.63 -2.83
N ILE A 219 8.66 7.26 -3.80
CA ILE A 219 9.24 5.92 -3.89
C ILE A 219 10.67 6.04 -3.40
N LYS A 220 10.92 5.44 -2.23
CA LYS A 220 12.24 5.28 -1.63
C LYS A 220 12.71 3.86 -1.88
N LEU A 221 13.78 3.73 -2.66
CA LEU A 221 14.49 2.47 -2.85
C LEU A 221 15.62 2.43 -1.84
N SER A 222 15.79 1.30 -1.16
CA SER A 222 16.88 1.09 -0.23
C SER A 222 17.54 -0.25 -0.51
N VAL A 223 18.85 -0.21 -0.70
CA VAL A 223 19.71 -1.40 -0.72
C VAL A 223 20.46 -1.42 0.60
N ASN A 224 20.21 -2.45 1.39
CA ASN A 224 20.90 -2.66 2.65
C ASN A 224 21.72 -3.95 2.55
N GLY A 225 23.03 -3.84 2.71
CA GLY A 225 23.96 -4.96 2.66
C GLY A 225 24.71 -5.11 3.97
N THR A 226 24.71 -6.28 4.59
CA THR A 226 25.54 -6.63 5.74
C THR A 226 26.56 -7.70 5.41
N LYS A 227 27.70 -7.56 6.07
CA LYS A 227 28.73 -8.59 6.14
C LYS A 227 29.14 -8.71 7.60
N SER A 228 28.85 -9.84 8.20
CA SER A 228 29.25 -10.13 9.58
C SER A 228 30.10 -11.39 9.61
N TYR A 229 31.16 -11.33 10.39
CA TYR A 229 31.88 -12.51 10.85
C TYR A 229 31.47 -12.67 12.30
N THR A 230 30.70 -13.72 12.61
CA THR A 230 30.05 -14.01 13.91
C THR A 230 28.63 -13.45 14.13
N SER A 231 27.54 -14.02 13.56
CA SER A 231 26.22 -13.84 14.20
C SER A 231 25.10 -14.79 13.75
N ARG A 232 24.50 -15.51 14.71
CA ARG A 232 23.20 -16.21 14.58
C ARG A 232 22.01 -15.27 14.31
N GLY A 233 22.18 -13.94 14.36
CA GLY A 233 21.09 -12.95 14.34
C GLY A 233 20.49 -12.62 12.98
N ALA A 234 21.30 -12.57 11.91
CA ALA A 234 20.83 -12.12 10.59
C ALA A 234 19.82 -13.10 9.96
N ALA A 235 20.06 -14.41 10.11
CA ALA A 235 19.16 -15.45 9.58
C ALA A 235 17.79 -15.47 10.30
N ALA A 236 17.76 -15.29 11.62
CA ALA A 236 16.53 -15.29 12.41
C ALA A 236 15.66 -14.06 12.10
N ALA A 237 16.28 -12.88 12.00
CA ALA A 237 15.55 -11.66 11.69
C ALA A 237 15.03 -11.63 10.24
N LEU A 238 15.72 -12.29 9.29
CA LEU A 238 15.22 -12.46 7.92
C LEU A 238 13.97 -13.35 7.89
N GLN A 239 13.96 -14.44 8.67
CA GLN A 239 12.76 -15.26 8.82
C GLN A 239 11.60 -14.49 9.47
N ILE A 240 11.87 -13.57 10.40
CA ILE A 240 10.87 -12.69 10.99
C ILE A 240 10.32 -11.71 9.94
N ALA A 241 11.18 -11.07 9.15
CA ALA A 241 10.75 -10.15 8.08
C ALA A 241 9.90 -10.88 7.02
N LEU A 242 10.31 -12.09 6.62
CA LEU A 242 9.54 -12.94 5.71
C LEU A 242 8.23 -13.45 6.35
N GLY A 243 8.25 -13.71 7.66
CA GLY A 243 7.06 -14.08 8.44
C GLY A 243 6.04 -12.95 8.48
N ILE A 244 6.47 -11.74 8.85
CA ILE A 244 5.63 -10.53 8.87
C ILE A 244 5.02 -10.27 7.49
N ALA A 245 5.82 -10.34 6.43
CA ALA A 245 5.36 -10.17 5.05
C ALA A 245 4.32 -11.22 4.62
N ARG A 246 4.31 -12.41 5.23
CA ARG A 246 3.31 -13.46 5.00
C ARG A 246 2.08 -13.34 5.90
N THR A 247 2.22 -12.80 7.12
CA THR A 247 1.14 -12.72 8.13
C THR A 247 0.30 -11.44 8.05
N THR A 248 0.71 -10.45 7.25
CA THR A 248 -0.19 -9.34 6.91
C THR A 248 -1.31 -9.92 6.05
N GLY A 249 -2.47 -10.19 6.66
CA GLY A 249 -3.67 -10.69 5.99
C GLY A 249 -4.10 -9.85 4.78
N GLU A 250 -5.12 -10.32 4.05
CA GLU A 250 -5.63 -9.67 2.84
C GLU A 250 -5.69 -8.15 3.03
N ALA A 251 -4.86 -7.44 2.26
CA ALA A 251 -4.82 -5.98 2.32
C ALA A 251 -6.22 -5.46 2.00
N PRO A 252 -6.66 -4.37 2.65
CA PRO A 252 -7.96 -3.79 2.32
C PRO A 252 -8.04 -3.51 0.82
N SER A 253 -9.21 -3.67 0.20
CA SER A 253 -9.34 -3.42 -1.24
C SER A 253 -9.05 -1.95 -1.60
N VAL A 254 -9.30 -1.04 -0.66
CA VAL A 254 -9.14 0.42 -0.79
C VAL A 254 -8.62 1.01 0.52
N ILE A 255 -7.70 1.97 0.42
CA ILE A 255 -7.25 2.78 1.55
C ILE A 255 -8.20 3.93 1.76
N THR A 256 -8.82 3.92 2.93
CA THR A 256 -9.65 5.00 3.47
C THR A 256 -8.96 5.56 4.72
N GLN A 257 -9.49 6.65 5.27
CA GLN A 257 -9.02 7.19 6.56
C GLN A 257 -9.03 6.13 7.68
N LEU A 258 -9.93 5.16 7.59
CA LEU A 258 -10.08 4.08 8.56
C LEU A 258 -8.91 3.07 8.50
N SER A 259 -8.41 2.78 7.30
CA SER A 259 -7.35 1.77 7.11
C SER A 259 -5.92 2.34 7.19
N GLU A 260 -5.78 3.67 7.17
CA GLU A 260 -4.51 4.39 7.06
C GLU A 260 -3.53 3.97 8.16
N GLN A 261 -3.93 4.07 9.43
CA GLN A 261 -3.04 3.80 10.56
C GLN A 261 -2.52 2.35 10.55
N SER A 262 -3.42 1.40 10.27
CA SER A 262 -3.05 -0.02 10.20
C SER A 262 -2.04 -0.33 9.09
N THR A 263 -2.07 0.46 8.00
CA THR A 263 -1.17 0.31 6.86
C THR A 263 0.21 0.88 7.22
N LYS A 264 0.24 2.05 7.86
CA LYS A 264 1.48 2.69 8.37
C LYS A 264 2.18 1.83 9.42
N ASP A 265 1.44 1.29 10.39
CA ASP A 265 2.02 0.45 11.45
C ASP A 265 2.66 -0.83 10.88
N LYS A 266 2.05 -1.42 9.84
CA LYS A 266 2.61 -2.58 9.12
C LYS A 266 3.89 -2.22 8.37
N ALA A 267 3.90 -1.09 7.66
CA ALA A 267 5.09 -0.63 6.94
C ALA A 267 6.25 -0.38 7.92
N ARG A 268 5.99 0.33 9.03
CA ARG A 268 6.97 0.58 10.09
C ARG A 268 7.51 -0.70 10.72
N ALA A 269 6.66 -1.69 10.99
CA ALA A 269 7.12 -2.96 11.55
C ALA A 269 8.09 -3.70 10.60
N ILE A 270 7.88 -3.59 9.29
CA ILE A 270 8.79 -4.13 8.28
C ILE A 270 10.09 -3.32 8.25
N ASP A 271 10.01 -1.99 8.23
CA ASP A 271 11.18 -1.10 8.23
C ASP A 271 12.05 -1.28 9.48
N ASP A 272 11.44 -1.43 10.65
CA ASP A 272 12.14 -1.68 11.91
C ASP A 272 12.84 -3.05 11.89
N ALA A 273 12.19 -4.08 11.34
CA ALA A 273 12.79 -5.41 11.19
C ALA A 273 13.99 -5.37 10.24
N ILE A 274 13.90 -4.61 9.15
CA ILE A 274 14.96 -4.44 8.17
C ILE A 274 16.10 -3.58 8.75
N SER A 275 15.80 -2.51 9.46
CA SER A 275 16.83 -1.65 10.08
C SER A 275 17.64 -2.42 11.13
N LYS A 276 16.99 -3.30 11.91
CA LYS A 276 17.67 -4.19 12.86
C LYS A 276 18.51 -5.26 12.16
N LEU A 277 18.09 -5.72 10.98
CA LEU A 277 18.86 -6.67 10.17
C LEU A 277 20.18 -6.08 9.65
N PHE A 278 20.17 -4.78 9.35
CA PHE A 278 21.26 -4.12 8.63
C PHE A 278 21.98 -3.02 9.41
N SER A 279 22.09 -3.16 10.73
CA SER A 279 22.72 -2.16 11.61
C SER A 279 24.22 -1.93 11.38
N SER A 280 24.90 -2.82 10.64
CA SER A 280 26.31 -2.68 10.28
C SER A 280 26.54 -3.12 8.83
N GLY A 281 26.76 -2.17 7.93
CA GLY A 281 26.91 -2.48 6.51
C GLY A 281 26.79 -1.27 5.58
N ILE A 282 26.50 -1.54 4.31
CA ILE A 282 26.25 -0.52 3.28
C ILE A 282 24.75 -0.27 3.20
N THR A 283 24.37 1.01 3.21
CA THR A 283 23.01 1.47 2.94
C THR A 283 23.07 2.44 1.77
N GLU A 284 22.39 2.10 0.68
CA GLU A 284 22.22 2.96 -0.48
C GLU A 284 20.74 3.28 -0.62
N GLU A 285 20.41 4.56 -0.80
CA GLU A 285 19.02 5.00 -0.93
C GLU A 285 18.83 5.87 -2.16
N HIS A 286 17.77 5.60 -2.90
CA HIS A 286 17.31 6.43 -4.01
C HIS A 286 15.89 6.89 -3.73
N TRP A 287 15.61 8.15 -4.05
CA TRP A 287 14.32 8.76 -3.77
C TRP A 287 13.78 9.36 -5.06
N THR A 288 12.49 9.18 -5.30
CA THR A 288 11.81 9.86 -6.39
C THR A 288 10.42 10.27 -5.96
N ASP A 289 10.08 11.48 -6.36
CA ASP A 289 8.82 12.14 -6.12
C ASP A 289 8.21 12.54 -7.47
N ARG A 290 6.97 12.13 -7.70
CA ARG A 290 6.26 12.41 -8.95
C ARG A 290 4.82 12.74 -8.65
N ASP A 291 4.26 13.79 -9.24
CA ASP A 291 2.85 14.12 -9.04
C ASP A 291 1.96 13.34 -10.01
N LEU A 292 1.25 12.33 -9.49
CA LEU A 292 0.29 11.52 -10.24
C LEU A 292 -0.80 12.37 -10.89
N ARG A 293 -1.16 13.54 -10.32
CA ARG A 293 -2.18 14.40 -10.93
C ARG A 293 -1.82 14.74 -12.36
N THR A 294 -0.55 15.06 -12.58
CA THR A 294 -0.04 15.51 -13.88
C THR A 294 0.17 14.36 -14.86
N TRP A 295 0.16 13.12 -14.37
CA TRP A 295 0.51 11.96 -15.16
C TRP A 295 -0.51 11.69 -16.27
N SER A 296 0.01 11.56 -17.49
CA SER A 296 -0.75 11.11 -18.66
C SER A 296 -0.43 9.66 -19.04
N ILE A 297 -1.47 8.91 -19.38
CA ILE A 297 -1.35 7.55 -19.92
C ILE A 297 -1.06 7.71 -21.40
N ASN A 298 0.22 7.71 -21.78
CA ASN A 298 0.62 7.74 -23.17
C ASN A 298 1.25 6.40 -23.56
N ASN A 299 0.97 5.89 -24.76
CA ASN A 299 1.49 4.63 -25.30
C ASN A 299 1.07 3.33 -24.56
N ASN A 300 -0.14 3.26 -24.02
CA ASN A 300 -0.76 2.01 -23.56
C ASN A 300 -0.05 1.25 -22.45
N GLN A 301 0.94 1.82 -21.78
CA GLN A 301 1.58 1.15 -20.64
C GLN A 301 1.78 2.17 -19.51
N PRO A 302 1.39 1.84 -18.28
CA PRO A 302 1.78 2.63 -17.13
C PRO A 302 3.31 2.54 -17.03
N ARG A 303 3.97 3.67 -17.29
CA ARG A 303 5.43 3.79 -17.13
C ARG A 303 5.76 3.91 -15.65
N GLY A 304 6.97 3.58 -15.26
CA GLY A 304 7.30 3.57 -13.84
C GLY A 304 8.77 3.76 -13.63
N VAL A 305 9.14 3.63 -12.37
CA VAL A 305 10.53 3.58 -11.96
C VAL A 305 11.07 2.20 -12.30
N VAL A 306 12.12 2.14 -13.11
CA VAL A 306 12.86 0.91 -13.38
C VAL A 306 14.11 0.89 -12.50
N VAL A 307 14.21 -0.15 -11.69
CA VAL A 307 15.33 -0.39 -10.76
C VAL A 307 16.09 -1.59 -11.26
N ASN A 308 17.35 -1.41 -11.61
CA ASN A 308 18.27 -2.52 -11.86
C ASN A 308 19.09 -2.72 -10.59
N PHE A 309 19.11 -3.96 -10.09
CA PHE A 309 19.83 -4.32 -8.88
C PHE A 309 21.01 -5.21 -9.21
N ARG A 310 22.13 -4.92 -8.57
CA ARG A 310 23.39 -5.63 -8.72
C ARG A 310 23.97 -5.93 -7.35
N ILE A 311 24.76 -6.99 -7.28
CA ILE A 311 25.51 -7.34 -6.07
C ILE A 311 26.97 -7.60 -6.42
N PRO A 312 27.90 -7.42 -5.47
CA PRO A 312 29.30 -7.77 -5.68
C PRO A 312 29.44 -9.27 -5.99
N SER A 313 30.31 -9.60 -6.94
CA SER A 313 30.70 -10.98 -7.28
C SER A 313 31.45 -11.68 -6.15
N ASP A 314 32.18 -10.91 -5.35
CA ASP A 314 32.84 -11.38 -4.14
C ASP A 314 32.13 -10.79 -2.92
N GLU A 315 31.48 -11.66 -2.14
CA GLU A 315 30.82 -11.29 -0.89
C GLU A 315 31.78 -10.71 0.15
N ASP A 316 33.10 -10.90 -0.04
CA ASP A 316 34.12 -10.31 0.81
C ASP A 316 34.54 -8.89 0.43
N ASP A 317 34.28 -8.46 -0.80
CA ASP A 317 34.67 -7.15 -1.32
C ASP A 317 33.50 -6.43 -2.01
N TRP A 318 33.00 -5.38 -1.34
CA TRP A 318 31.95 -4.51 -1.86
C TRP A 318 32.34 -3.78 -3.15
N ASN A 319 33.65 -3.69 -3.47
CA ASN A 319 34.16 -3.08 -4.70
C ASN A 319 34.46 -4.08 -5.81
N SER A 320 34.14 -5.36 -5.62
CA SER A 320 34.32 -6.38 -6.64
C SER A 320 33.40 -6.14 -7.85
N THR A 321 33.62 -6.90 -8.93
CA THR A 321 32.78 -6.79 -10.13
C THR A 321 31.31 -7.02 -9.80
N LEU A 322 30.43 -6.14 -10.27
CA LEU A 322 29.00 -6.24 -9.99
C LEU A 322 28.32 -7.25 -10.91
N LEU A 323 27.47 -8.10 -10.33
CA LEU A 323 26.63 -9.05 -11.04
C LEU A 323 25.18 -8.55 -11.02
N ASP A 324 24.55 -8.48 -12.20
CA ASP A 324 23.13 -8.16 -12.32
C ASP A 324 22.27 -9.26 -11.67
N VAL A 325 21.44 -8.85 -10.71
CA VAL A 325 20.48 -9.73 -10.03
C VAL A 325 19.14 -9.70 -10.74
N GLY A 326 18.68 -8.52 -11.13
CA GLY A 326 17.38 -8.36 -11.78
C GLY A 326 16.95 -6.92 -11.93
N ASN A 327 15.82 -6.74 -12.62
CA ASN A 327 15.18 -5.45 -12.81
C ASN A 327 13.75 -5.49 -12.27
N TRP A 328 13.34 -4.42 -11.60
CA TRP A 328 11.95 -4.22 -11.14
C TRP A 328 11.39 -2.93 -11.70
N THR A 329 10.16 -2.98 -12.17
CA THR A 329 9.37 -1.82 -12.55
C THR A 329 8.34 -1.57 -11.47
N ILE A 330 8.44 -0.40 -10.83
CA ILE A 330 7.47 0.11 -9.86
C ILE A 330 6.59 1.11 -10.59
N THR A 331 5.33 0.78 -10.76
CA THR A 331 4.36 1.58 -11.51
C THR A 331 3.00 1.58 -10.82
N PHE A 332 2.00 2.20 -11.43
CA PHE A 332 0.65 2.33 -10.90
C PHE A 332 -0.37 1.82 -11.92
N ASP A 333 -1.45 1.19 -11.47
CA ASP A 333 -2.53 0.71 -12.34
C ASP A 333 -3.23 1.89 -13.04
N TYR A 334 -3.95 1.61 -14.12
CA TYR A 334 -4.75 2.64 -14.77
C TYR A 334 -5.79 3.23 -13.80
N PRO A 335 -6.06 4.54 -13.87
CA PRO A 335 -6.97 5.20 -12.97
C PRO A 335 -8.41 4.73 -13.16
N ARG A 336 -9.09 4.52 -12.04
CA ARG A 336 -10.48 4.07 -11.96
C ARG A 336 -11.32 5.20 -11.36
N PRO A 337 -12.38 5.66 -12.04
CA PRO A 337 -13.22 6.73 -11.49
C PRO A 337 -13.97 6.36 -10.22
N SER A 338 -14.21 5.06 -9.96
CA SER A 338 -15.02 4.57 -8.84
C SER A 338 -14.39 3.32 -8.22
N ILE A 339 -14.58 3.13 -6.91
CA ILE A 339 -14.22 1.87 -6.23
C ILE A 339 -15.21 0.73 -6.49
N PHE A 340 -16.44 1.05 -6.89
CA PHE A 340 -17.51 0.07 -7.07
C PHE A 340 -17.46 -0.64 -8.43
N SER A 341 -16.45 -0.33 -9.24
CA SER A 341 -16.28 -0.90 -10.57
C SER A 341 -14.81 -0.96 -10.97
N ASP A 342 -14.50 -1.85 -11.90
CA ASP A 342 -13.19 -2.07 -12.49
C ASP A 342 -12.99 -1.33 -13.82
N TRP A 343 -13.94 -0.48 -14.24
CA TRP A 343 -13.78 0.41 -15.39
C TRP A 343 -12.61 1.38 -15.20
N ARG A 344 -11.73 1.43 -16.20
CA ARG A 344 -10.48 2.21 -16.19
C ARG A 344 -10.47 3.28 -17.28
N ILE A 345 -9.65 4.30 -17.06
CA ILE A 345 -9.26 5.27 -18.08
C ILE A 345 -7.92 4.82 -18.65
N CYS A 346 -7.82 4.55 -19.95
CA CYS A 346 -6.55 4.18 -20.59
C CYS A 346 -6.46 4.73 -22.01
N SER A 347 -5.27 4.77 -22.61
CA SER A 347 -5.08 5.37 -23.94
C SER A 347 -5.71 4.60 -25.11
N THR A 348 -6.12 3.34 -24.91
CA THR A 348 -6.84 2.56 -25.91
C THR A 348 -7.91 1.68 -25.29
N ASN A 349 -8.91 1.31 -26.11
CA ASN A 349 -10.01 0.43 -25.72
C ASN A 349 -9.70 -1.07 -25.94
N THR A 350 -8.41 -1.44 -26.06
CA THR A 350 -8.02 -2.84 -26.31
C THR A 350 -8.11 -3.69 -25.05
N LEU A 351 -7.99 -3.07 -23.87
CA LEU A 351 -8.16 -3.72 -22.58
C LEU A 351 -9.65 -3.83 -22.22
N PRO A 352 -10.10 -4.96 -21.66
CA PRO A 352 -11.47 -5.08 -21.19
C PRO A 352 -11.76 -4.03 -20.12
N ARG A 353 -12.97 -3.46 -20.16
CA ARG A 353 -13.42 -2.42 -19.22
C ARG A 353 -12.48 -1.22 -19.14
N CYS A 354 -12.00 -0.77 -20.29
CA CYS A 354 -11.20 0.44 -20.43
C CYS A 354 -11.86 1.43 -21.41
N THR A 355 -11.76 2.72 -21.11
CA THR A 355 -12.18 3.81 -22.01
C THR A 355 -11.14 4.92 -22.06
N ILE A 356 -11.15 5.71 -23.14
CA ILE A 356 -10.17 6.80 -23.35
C ILE A 356 -10.36 7.99 -22.41
N ASN A 357 -11.59 8.22 -21.94
CA ASN A 357 -11.90 9.40 -21.12
C ASN A 357 -12.74 9.05 -19.90
N ARG A 358 -12.58 9.86 -18.86
CA ARG A 358 -13.27 9.70 -17.57
C ARG A 358 -14.79 9.66 -17.71
N SER A 359 -15.37 10.56 -18.49
CA SER A 359 -16.83 10.65 -18.65
C SER A 359 -17.44 9.36 -19.23
N SER A 360 -16.75 8.71 -20.18
CA SER A 360 -17.18 7.44 -20.76
C SER A 360 -17.08 6.30 -19.75
N ALA A 361 -16.00 6.26 -18.96
CA ALA A 361 -15.87 5.30 -17.87
C ALA A 361 -16.99 5.48 -16.83
N GLU A 362 -17.24 6.71 -16.36
CA GLU A 362 -18.32 7.02 -15.41
C GLU A 362 -19.70 6.63 -15.95
N LYS A 363 -19.96 6.86 -17.25
CA LYS A 363 -21.19 6.41 -17.90
C LYS A 363 -21.34 4.89 -17.91
N ASN A 364 -20.26 4.14 -18.14
CA ASN A 364 -20.33 2.68 -18.13
C ASN A 364 -20.49 2.14 -16.69
N ILE A 365 -19.81 2.76 -15.72
CA ILE A 365 -19.95 2.43 -14.30
C ILE A 365 -21.41 2.58 -13.88
N THR A 366 -22.02 3.73 -14.14
CA THR A 366 -23.42 4.01 -13.73
C THR A 366 -24.44 3.03 -14.31
N LYS A 367 -24.17 2.45 -15.48
CA LYS A 367 -25.01 1.40 -16.09
C LYS A 367 -24.91 0.05 -15.39
N GLU A 368 -23.72 -0.30 -14.89
CA GLU A 368 -23.44 -1.62 -14.29
C GLU A 368 -23.65 -1.67 -12.78
N ILE A 369 -23.60 -0.53 -12.08
CA ILE A 369 -23.74 -0.51 -10.61
C ILE A 369 -25.11 -1.03 -10.15
N ASP A 370 -25.08 -1.82 -9.08
CA ASP A 370 -26.25 -2.29 -8.34
C ASP A 370 -26.30 -1.65 -6.94
N ALA A 371 -27.47 -1.16 -6.54
CA ALA A 371 -27.63 -0.47 -5.26
C ALA A 371 -27.34 -1.40 -4.07
N GLY A 372 -27.72 -2.67 -4.16
CA GLY A 372 -27.48 -3.67 -3.12
C GLY A 372 -25.98 -3.96 -2.97
N GLN A 373 -25.27 -4.14 -4.07
CA GLN A 373 -23.81 -4.36 -4.06
C GLN A 373 -23.05 -3.17 -3.48
N VAL A 374 -23.41 -1.94 -3.87
CA VAL A 374 -22.80 -0.72 -3.32
C VAL A 374 -23.06 -0.63 -1.80
N LEU A 375 -24.30 -0.83 -1.37
CA LEU A 375 -24.66 -0.76 0.04
C LEU A 375 -24.00 -1.85 0.89
N ASN A 376 -23.76 -3.04 0.32
CA ASN A 376 -23.07 -4.15 0.96
C ASN A 376 -21.54 -4.10 0.80
N TYR A 377 -21.00 -3.04 0.20
CA TYR A 377 -19.56 -2.88 0.08
C TYR A 377 -18.93 -2.72 1.47
N LYS A 378 -17.89 -3.52 1.75
CA LYS A 378 -17.20 -3.52 3.04
C LYS A 378 -16.24 -2.32 3.15
N LEU A 379 -16.35 -1.57 4.24
CA LEU A 379 -15.42 -0.47 4.58
C LEU A 379 -14.45 -0.99 5.64
N ILE A 380 -13.15 -1.10 5.35
CA ILE A 380 -12.20 -1.70 6.31
C ILE A 380 -11.64 -0.64 7.27
N ASN A 381 -11.62 -0.94 8.58
CA ASN A 381 -10.99 -0.16 9.64
C ASN A 381 -10.00 -1.03 10.45
N GLY A 382 -8.81 -1.26 9.92
CA GLY A 382 -7.79 -2.07 10.59
C GLY A 382 -8.26 -3.51 10.89
N ASN A 383 -7.97 -3.99 12.11
CA ASN A 383 -8.31 -5.36 12.56
C ASN A 383 -9.78 -5.53 13.00
N GLN A 384 -10.59 -4.48 12.94
CA GLN A 384 -12.03 -4.55 13.21
C GLN A 384 -12.76 -4.28 11.91
N GLU A 385 -13.40 -5.31 11.35
CA GLU A 385 -14.29 -5.12 10.21
C GLU A 385 -15.39 -4.14 10.62
N LEU A 386 -15.37 -2.89 10.12
CA LEU A 386 -16.62 -2.18 9.95
C LEU A 386 -17.41 -2.94 8.89
N ASP A 387 -18.70 -3.03 9.11
CA ASP A 387 -19.60 -3.93 8.39
C ASP A 387 -19.73 -3.50 6.91
N THR A 388 -20.80 -2.81 6.54
CA THR A 388 -21.05 -2.40 5.16
C THR A 388 -21.34 -0.90 5.09
N ILE A 389 -21.29 -0.28 3.90
CA ILE A 389 -21.72 1.12 3.72
C ILE A 389 -23.12 1.35 4.33
N ARG A 390 -24.03 0.38 4.13
CA ARG A 390 -25.37 0.37 4.75
C ARG A 390 -25.29 0.46 6.26
N ALA A 391 -24.55 -0.44 6.89
CA ALA A 391 -24.43 -0.48 8.35
C ALA A 391 -23.83 0.82 8.88
N PHE A 392 -22.73 1.28 8.28
CA PHE A 392 -22.05 2.53 8.64
C PHE A 392 -23.00 3.73 8.63
N LEU A 393 -23.79 3.91 7.56
CA LEU A 393 -24.73 5.02 7.45
C LEU A 393 -25.92 4.86 8.42
N SER A 394 -26.46 3.65 8.56
CA SER A 394 -27.64 3.38 9.39
C SER A 394 -27.39 3.54 10.89
N GLN A 395 -26.14 3.39 11.33
CA GLN A 395 -25.74 3.56 12.73
C GLN A 395 -25.52 5.02 13.13
N GLN A 396 -25.56 5.97 12.17
CA GLN A 396 -25.39 7.39 12.49
C GLN A 396 -26.65 7.97 13.15
N ASP A 397 -26.48 8.71 14.24
CA ASP A 397 -27.59 9.37 14.95
C ASP A 397 -28.43 10.26 14.04
N TRP A 398 -27.78 10.95 13.10
CA TRP A 398 -28.46 11.79 12.13
C TRP A 398 -29.30 10.98 11.15
N TYR A 399 -28.92 9.74 10.84
CA TYR A 399 -29.68 8.88 9.94
C TYR A 399 -30.96 8.40 10.63
N ILE A 400 -30.86 7.98 11.89
CA ILE A 400 -32.01 7.59 12.72
C ILE A 400 -32.97 8.77 12.86
N SER A 401 -32.45 9.96 13.14
CA SER A 401 -33.25 11.18 13.25
C SER A 401 -33.93 11.55 11.93
N ALA A 402 -33.23 11.35 10.79
CA ALA A 402 -33.80 11.59 9.48
C ALA A 402 -34.98 10.67 9.18
N GLN A 403 -34.94 9.39 9.58
CA GLN A 403 -36.07 8.47 9.39
C GLN A 403 -37.36 9.00 10.04
N VAL A 404 -37.26 9.60 11.24
CA VAL A 404 -38.40 10.21 11.93
C VAL A 404 -38.90 11.47 11.20
N GLY A 405 -37.99 12.32 10.73
CA GLY A 405 -38.35 13.54 10.00
C GLY A 405 -38.99 13.27 8.63
N LEU A 406 -38.57 12.20 7.94
CA LEU A 406 -39.09 11.81 6.63
C LEU A 406 -40.53 11.30 6.68
N VAL A 407 -40.99 10.77 7.81
CA VAL A 407 -42.40 10.33 7.98
C VAL A 407 -43.31 11.44 8.53
N SER A 408 -42.80 12.66 8.66
CA SER A 408 -43.59 13.82 9.12
C SER A 408 -44.73 14.15 8.15
N LYS A 409 -45.87 14.60 8.69
CA LYS A 409 -46.98 15.12 7.87
C LYS A 409 -46.68 16.51 7.30
N ASP A 410 -45.70 17.22 7.87
CA ASP A 410 -45.30 18.54 7.38
C ASP A 410 -44.32 18.40 6.21
N LYS A 411 -44.79 18.76 5.02
CA LYS A 411 -44.00 18.71 3.78
C LYS A 411 -42.70 19.53 3.86
N LYS A 412 -42.68 20.62 4.62
CA LYS A 412 -41.48 21.46 4.79
C LYS A 412 -40.42 20.70 5.59
N ILE A 413 -40.83 20.06 6.68
CA ILE A 413 -39.94 19.22 7.51
C ILE A 413 -39.40 18.05 6.68
N VAL A 414 -40.25 17.39 5.89
CA VAL A 414 -39.81 16.27 5.02
C VAL A 414 -38.77 16.74 4.00
N GLN A 415 -39.03 17.84 3.30
CA GLN A 415 -38.10 18.39 2.30
C GLN A 415 -36.75 18.79 2.93
N GLU A 416 -36.77 19.48 4.08
CA GLU A 416 -35.57 19.88 4.80
C GLU A 416 -34.79 18.68 5.32
N THR A 417 -35.48 17.68 5.87
CA THR A 417 -34.88 16.44 6.38
C THR A 417 -34.20 15.68 5.25
N ALA A 418 -34.86 15.53 4.11
CA ALA A 418 -34.32 14.82 2.96
C ALA A 418 -33.12 15.56 2.33
N ALA A 419 -33.19 16.89 2.21
CA ALA A 419 -32.06 17.70 1.78
C ALA A 419 -30.84 17.53 2.71
N ASN A 420 -31.08 17.59 4.02
CA ASN A 420 -30.05 17.37 5.04
C ASN A 420 -29.46 15.96 4.98
N MET A 421 -30.29 14.95 4.78
CA MET A 421 -29.86 13.56 4.63
C MET A 421 -28.94 13.38 3.42
N CYS A 422 -29.32 13.88 2.23
CA CYS A 422 -28.50 13.77 1.01
C CYS A 422 -27.14 14.44 1.17
N ARG A 423 -27.12 15.63 1.77
CA ARG A 423 -25.88 16.35 2.08
C ARG A 423 -25.00 15.59 3.06
N ARG A 424 -25.58 15.05 4.13
CA ARG A 424 -24.84 14.28 5.15
C ARG A 424 -24.25 13.00 4.56
N ILE A 425 -25.01 12.22 3.80
CA ILE A 425 -24.48 11.02 3.11
C ILE A 425 -23.27 11.39 2.26
N THR A 426 -23.39 12.42 1.43
CA THR A 426 -22.30 12.83 0.54
C THR A 426 -21.07 13.23 1.36
N ASN A 427 -21.26 14.05 2.39
CA ASN A 427 -20.17 14.52 3.25
C ASN A 427 -19.50 13.39 4.02
N GLU A 428 -20.25 12.47 4.62
CA GLU A 428 -19.73 11.32 5.36
C GLU A 428 -18.89 10.42 4.44
N ILE A 429 -19.42 10.09 3.25
CA ILE A 429 -18.71 9.23 2.30
C ILE A 429 -17.43 9.89 1.77
N THR A 430 -17.47 11.19 1.46
CA THR A 430 -16.24 11.93 1.13
C THR A 430 -15.29 12.04 2.33
N GLY A 431 -15.85 12.15 3.54
CA GLY A 431 -15.12 12.19 4.80
C GLY A 431 -14.34 10.90 5.05
N LEU A 432 -14.85 9.75 4.63
CA LEU A 432 -14.11 8.48 4.65
C LEU A 432 -12.90 8.46 3.71
N GLY A 433 -12.73 9.47 2.86
CA GLY A 433 -11.67 9.55 1.85
C GLY A 433 -12.08 8.98 0.50
N LEU A 434 -13.37 8.75 0.26
CA LEU A 434 -13.87 8.41 -1.08
C LEU A 434 -14.10 9.67 -1.92
N ASN A 435 -14.12 9.51 -3.24
CA ASN A 435 -14.29 10.64 -4.15
C ASN A 435 -15.77 11.06 -4.26
N GLY A 436 -16.00 12.26 -4.81
CA GLY A 436 -17.35 12.79 -4.97
C GLY A 436 -18.25 11.94 -5.87
N PHE A 437 -17.69 11.23 -6.85
CA PHE A 437 -18.47 10.37 -7.74
C PHE A 437 -19.00 9.13 -7.01
N ASP A 438 -18.16 8.50 -6.18
CA ASP A 438 -18.55 7.40 -5.30
C ASP A 438 -19.57 7.85 -4.25
N ALA A 439 -19.44 9.06 -3.71
CA ALA A 439 -20.45 9.64 -2.83
C ALA A 439 -21.82 9.80 -3.53
N SER A 440 -21.85 10.22 -4.80
CA SER A 440 -23.07 10.25 -5.60
C SER A 440 -23.65 8.85 -5.87
N ILE A 441 -22.81 7.85 -6.13
CA ILE A 441 -23.22 6.44 -6.30
C ILE A 441 -23.83 5.89 -5.00
N VAL A 442 -23.20 6.16 -3.85
CA VAL A 442 -23.72 5.75 -2.55
C VAL A 442 -25.05 6.43 -2.26
N LEU A 443 -25.18 7.73 -2.50
CA LEU A 443 -26.44 8.45 -2.33
C LEU A 443 -27.56 7.84 -3.18
N TRP A 444 -27.28 7.58 -4.46
CA TRP A 444 -28.22 6.90 -5.35
C TRP A 444 -28.59 5.51 -4.81
N SER A 445 -27.62 4.77 -4.30
CA SER A 445 -27.83 3.43 -3.76
C SER A 445 -28.66 3.45 -2.48
N VAL A 446 -28.49 4.46 -1.61
CA VAL A 446 -29.33 4.66 -0.42
C VAL A 446 -30.78 4.92 -0.82
N VAL A 447 -31.00 5.84 -1.77
CA VAL A 447 -32.35 6.21 -2.23
C VAL A 447 -33.09 5.02 -2.86
N ASN A 448 -32.37 4.15 -3.59
CA ASN A 448 -32.99 3.04 -4.32
C ASN A 448 -32.93 1.68 -3.60
N GLY A 449 -32.08 1.54 -2.58
CA GLY A 449 -31.75 0.24 -1.97
C GLY A 449 -31.93 0.17 -0.45
N MET A 450 -32.29 1.27 0.21
CA MET A 450 -32.67 1.30 1.63
C MET A 450 -34.18 1.54 1.79
N PRO A 451 -34.80 1.08 2.89
CA PRO A 451 -36.23 1.29 3.15
C PRO A 451 -36.48 2.76 3.53
N LEU A 452 -36.77 3.60 2.54
CA LEU A 452 -37.17 4.99 2.71
C LEU A 452 -38.66 5.18 2.36
N PRO A 453 -39.34 6.23 2.87
CA PRO A 453 -40.72 6.52 2.49
C PRO A 453 -40.86 6.74 0.98
N THR A 454 -41.81 6.04 0.36
CA THR A 454 -42.01 6.01 -1.11
C THR A 454 -42.70 7.24 -1.67
N ASP A 455 -43.31 8.05 -0.82
CA ASP A 455 -44.01 9.29 -1.18
C ASP A 455 -43.07 10.48 -1.41
N ILE A 456 -41.77 10.31 -1.10
CA ILE A 456 -40.75 11.33 -1.25
C ILE A 456 -40.04 11.18 -2.60
N ASP A 457 -40.20 12.18 -3.46
CA ASP A 457 -39.46 12.27 -4.71
C ASP A 457 -38.10 12.95 -4.47
N PHE A 458 -37.09 12.14 -4.12
CA PHE A 458 -35.73 12.61 -3.89
C PHE A 458 -35.11 13.34 -5.09
N LYS A 459 -35.61 13.14 -6.31
CA LYS A 459 -35.11 13.86 -7.50
C LYS A 459 -35.54 15.33 -7.52
N LYS A 460 -36.61 15.69 -6.80
CA LYS A 460 -37.06 17.10 -6.67
C LYS A 460 -36.31 17.86 -5.59
N ILE A 461 -35.52 17.18 -4.75
CA ILE A 461 -34.75 17.81 -3.68
C ILE A 461 -33.41 18.26 -4.25
N LYS A 462 -33.14 19.56 -4.21
CA LYS A 462 -32.00 20.21 -4.87
C LYS A 462 -30.66 19.56 -4.53
N GLU A 463 -30.44 19.25 -3.25
CA GLU A 463 -29.21 18.66 -2.72
C GLU A 463 -28.99 17.22 -3.20
N CYS A 464 -30.05 16.49 -3.54
CA CYS A 464 -29.97 15.12 -4.07
C CYS A 464 -29.92 15.12 -5.60
N ASN A 465 -30.60 16.08 -6.25
CA ASN A 465 -30.88 16.08 -7.67
C ASN A 465 -29.61 16.02 -8.53
N THR A 466 -28.57 16.78 -8.20
CA THR A 466 -27.33 16.79 -9.00
C THR A 466 -26.71 15.39 -9.10
N SER A 467 -26.61 14.68 -7.98
CA SER A 467 -26.10 13.31 -7.93
C SER A 467 -27.06 12.32 -8.61
N LEU A 468 -28.35 12.37 -8.26
CA LEU A 468 -29.33 11.40 -8.75
C LEU A 468 -29.56 11.52 -10.26
N SER A 469 -29.73 12.74 -10.77
CA SER A 469 -29.96 12.99 -12.20
C SER A 469 -28.78 12.58 -13.06
N PHE A 470 -27.55 12.74 -12.57
CA PHE A 470 -26.35 12.28 -13.27
C PHE A 470 -26.35 10.75 -13.44
N ILE A 471 -26.60 10.02 -12.35
CA ILE A 471 -26.64 8.55 -12.38
C ILE A 471 -27.79 8.05 -13.27
N ASP A 472 -29.00 8.58 -13.08
CA ASP A 472 -30.19 8.14 -13.81
C ASP A 472 -30.10 8.43 -15.31
N LYS A 473 -29.60 9.59 -15.70
CA LYS A 473 -29.42 9.96 -17.12
C LYS A 473 -28.46 9.01 -17.84
N ASN A 474 -27.47 8.49 -17.14
CA ASN A 474 -26.48 7.59 -17.74
C ASN A 474 -26.93 6.12 -17.78
N ARG A 475 -27.93 5.74 -16.98
CA ARG A 475 -28.55 4.40 -16.98
C ARG A 475 -29.55 4.19 -18.12
N GLN A 476 -30.20 5.26 -18.59
CA GLN A 476 -31.02 5.27 -19.80
C GLN A 476 -30.12 5.15 -21.05
#